data_AF-A0A847WLJ1-F1
#
_entry.id   AF-A0A847WLJ1-F1
#
_cell.length_a   1.000
_cell.length_b   1.000
_cell.length_c   1.000
_cell.angle_alpha   90.00
_cell.angle_beta   90.00
_cell.angle_gamma   90.00
#
_symmetry.space_group_name_H-M   'P 1'
#
loop_
_entity.id
_entity.type
_entity.pdbx_description
1 polymer ?
#
loop_
_entity_poly.entity_id
_entity_poly.type
_entity_poly.pdbx_seq_one_letter_code
_entity_poly.pdbx_strand_id
1 'polypeptide(L)'
;MDIREKVMECMEYTGIVIDSLDSDDIDMYEFGIDSLTFVSLIVTIEEELDIEIPDNFLQPKLLQSLNGFMSMVEQLFEHQHQ
;
A
#
# COMPACT_ATOMS: atom_id res chain seq x y z
N MET A 1 4.72 -9.01 -13.82
CA MET A 1 4.72 -8.86 -12.36
C MET A 1 3.38 -8.26 -12.00
N ASP A 2 2.67 -8.85 -11.05
CA ASP A 2 1.41 -8.29 -10.57
C ASP A 2 1.74 -7.35 -9.40
N ILE A 3 1.51 -6.05 -9.57
CA ILE A 3 1.82 -5.05 -8.55
C ILE A 3 0.93 -5.25 -7.31
N ARG A 4 -0.31 -5.71 -7.48
CA ARG A 4 -1.23 -5.94 -6.36
C ARG A 4 -0.74 -7.10 -5.51
N GLU A 5 -0.31 -8.19 -6.15
CA GLU A 5 0.30 -9.32 -5.45
C GLU A 5 1.53 -8.86 -4.66
N LYS A 6 2.37 -8.01 -5.24
CA LYS A 6 3.56 -7.50 -4.57
C LYS A 6 3.25 -6.58 -3.38
N VAL A 7 2.25 -5.71 -3.52
CA VAL A 7 1.78 -4.86 -2.41
C VAL A 7 1.23 -5.73 -1.27
N MET A 8 0.49 -6.80 -1.58
CA MET A 8 -0.01 -7.73 -0.58
C MET A 8 1.13 -8.45 0.17
N GLU A 9 2.17 -8.89 -0.53
CA GLU A 9 3.38 -9.43 0.12
C GLU A 9 4.01 -8.42 1.09
N CYS A 10 4.08 -7.14 0.69
CA CYS A 10 4.62 -6.08 1.55
C CYS A 10 3.74 -5.83 2.79
N MET A 11 2.42 -5.92 2.64
CA MET A 11 1.46 -5.83 3.75
C MET A 11 1.67 -6.99 4.73
N GLU A 12 1.74 -8.21 4.25
CA GLU A 12 2.00 -9.39 5.10
C GLU A 12 3.35 -9.28 5.83
N TYR A 13 4.40 -8.81 5.13
CA TYR A 13 5.73 -8.60 5.70
C TYR A 13 5.73 -7.56 6.84
N THR A 14 4.90 -6.53 6.72
CA THR A 14 4.74 -5.48 7.75
C THR A 14 3.74 -5.84 8.84
N GLY A 15 3.19 -7.05 8.82
CA GLY A 15 2.28 -7.57 9.84
C GLY A 15 0.81 -7.25 9.59
N ILE A 16 0.47 -6.77 8.39
CA ILE A 16 -0.90 -6.53 7.95
C ILE A 16 -1.40 -7.76 7.21
N VAL A 17 -2.37 -8.47 7.80
CA VAL A 17 -2.99 -9.65 7.19
C VAL A 17 -4.40 -9.29 6.74
N ILE A 18 -4.65 -9.38 5.43
CA ILE A 18 -5.97 -9.12 4.84
C ILE A 18 -6.49 -10.44 4.25
N ASP A 19 -7.51 -11.02 4.90
CA ASP A 19 -8.03 -12.35 4.57
C ASP A 19 -8.82 -12.40 3.24
N SER A 20 -9.22 -11.27 2.65
CA SER A 20 -9.81 -11.25 1.30
C SER A 20 -9.77 -9.88 0.63
N LEU A 21 -9.40 -9.85 -0.66
CA LEU A 21 -9.57 -8.69 -1.56
C LEU A 21 -11.01 -8.56 -2.10
N ASP A 22 -11.86 -9.57 -1.86
CA ASP A 22 -13.22 -9.68 -2.42
C ASP A 22 -14.28 -8.87 -1.65
N SER A 23 -13.95 -8.36 -0.46
CA SER A 23 -14.83 -7.49 0.32
C SER A 23 -14.74 -6.05 -0.14
N ASP A 24 -15.86 -5.32 0.00
CA ASP A 24 -15.94 -3.86 -0.20
C ASP A 24 -14.67 -3.14 0.26
N ASP A 25 -14.27 -2.12 -0.51
CA ASP A 25 -13.03 -1.36 -0.33
C ASP A 25 -12.65 -1.16 1.14
N ILE A 26 -11.53 -1.76 1.52
CA ILE A 26 -11.11 -1.91 2.91
C ILE A 26 -10.56 -0.58 3.43
N ASP A 27 -11.17 -0.08 4.50
CA ASP A 27 -10.59 1.00 5.30
C ASP A 27 -9.53 0.42 6.26
N MET A 28 -8.26 0.58 5.90
CA MET A 28 -7.09 0.14 6.65
C MET A 28 -7.05 0.71 8.08
N TYR A 29 -7.72 1.84 8.37
CA TYR A 29 -7.85 2.33 9.74
C TYR A 29 -8.73 1.43 10.61
N GLU A 30 -9.79 0.86 10.06
CA GLU A 30 -10.66 -0.06 10.81
C GLU A 30 -9.93 -1.35 11.18
N PHE A 31 -8.88 -1.70 10.43
CA PHE A 31 -7.97 -2.82 10.73
C PHE A 31 -6.94 -2.48 11.81
N GLY A 32 -6.93 -1.26 12.34
CA GLY A 32 -6.04 -0.84 13.42
C GLY A 32 -4.61 -0.56 12.96
N ILE A 33 -4.40 -0.29 11.67
CA ILE A 33 -3.08 0.10 11.15
C ILE A 33 -2.69 1.45 11.74
N ASP A 34 -1.59 1.45 12.49
CA ASP A 34 -1.04 2.67 13.07
C ASP A 34 -0.08 3.38 12.10
N SER A 35 0.33 4.60 12.45
CA SER A 35 1.21 5.40 11.61
C SER A 35 2.58 4.76 11.39
N LEU A 36 3.09 3.97 12.34
CA LEU A 36 4.40 3.34 12.22
C LEU A 36 4.36 2.17 11.24
N THR A 37 3.30 1.36 11.33
CA THR A 37 3.03 0.26 10.42
C THR A 37 2.81 0.78 9.00
N PHE A 38 2.05 1.87 8.86
CA PHE A 38 1.86 2.53 7.57
C PHE A 38 3.18 3.04 6.98
N VAL A 39 4.00 3.76 7.76
CA VAL A 39 5.32 4.22 7.28
C VAL A 39 6.21 3.04 6.90
N SER A 40 6.19 1.95 7.68
CA SER A 40 6.95 0.73 7.37
C SER A 40 6.48 0.07 6.07
N LEU A 41 5.16 0.05 5.83
CA LEU A 41 4.57 -0.44 4.57
C LEU A 41 5.05 0.39 3.39
N ILE A 42 5.02 1.72 3.51
CA ILE A 42 5.50 2.61 2.44
C ILE A 42 6.96 2.35 2.12
N VAL A 43 7.85 2.35 3.12
CA VAL A 43 9.28 2.09 2.91
C VAL A 43 9.52 0.72 2.27
N THR A 44 8.80 -0.31 2.72
CA THR A 44 8.90 -1.65 2.14
C THR A 44 8.49 -1.66 0.67
N ILE A 45 7.41 -0.96 0.31
CA ILE A 45 6.94 -0.86 -1.09
C ILE A 45 7.95 -0.11 -1.95
N GLU A 46 8.50 1.00 -1.47
CA GLU A 46 9.54 1.77 -2.18
C GLU A 46 10.76 0.89 -2.48
N GLU A 47 11.24 0.14 -1.49
CA GLU A 47 12.38 -0.78 -1.63
C GLU A 47 12.10 -1.96 -2.57
N GLU A 48 10.92 -2.58 -2.48
CA GLU A 48 10.58 -3.77 -3.28
C GLU A 48 10.20 -3.45 -4.73
N LEU A 49 9.65 -2.27 -4.98
CA LEU A 49 9.23 -1.83 -6.32
C LEU A 49 10.19 -0.84 -6.98
N ASP A 50 11.25 -0.40 -6.27
CA ASP A 50 12.19 0.64 -6.73
C ASP A 50 11.46 1.93 -7.15
N ILE A 51 10.48 2.35 -6.34
CA ILE A 51 9.69 3.58 -6.56
C ILE A 51 9.89 4.58 -5.42
N GLU A 52 9.66 5.87 -5.70
CA GLU A 52 9.55 6.92 -4.70
C GLU A 52 8.08 7.31 -4.49
N ILE A 53 7.58 7.25 -3.25
CA ILE A 53 6.24 7.69 -2.86
C ILE A 53 6.36 9.09 -2.24
N PRO A 54 5.82 10.14 -2.91
CA PRO A 54 5.99 11.49 -2.40
C PRO A 54 5.34 11.71 -1.03
N ASP A 55 5.97 12.52 -0.16
CA ASP A 55 5.51 12.80 1.21
C ASP A 55 4.05 13.27 1.32
N ASN A 56 3.55 13.94 0.29
CA ASN A 56 2.15 14.40 0.27
C ASN A 56 1.14 13.23 0.20
N PHE A 57 1.58 12.02 -0.13
CA PHE A 57 0.80 10.79 -0.06
C PHE A 57 0.90 10.12 1.32
N LEU A 58 1.80 10.53 2.21
CA LEU A 58 1.90 10.00 3.58
C LEU A 58 0.80 10.56 4.49
N GLN A 59 -0.46 10.46 4.06
CA GLN A 59 -1.62 10.98 4.75
C GLN A 59 -2.56 9.85 5.18
N PRO A 60 -3.15 9.96 6.38
CA PRO A 60 -4.25 9.12 6.84
C PRO A 60 -5.30 8.78 5.77
N LYS A 61 -5.65 9.75 4.92
CA LYS A 61 -6.72 9.58 3.92
C LYS A 61 -6.46 8.44 2.94
N LEU A 62 -5.19 8.06 2.68
CA LEU A 62 -4.88 6.92 1.82
C LEU A 62 -5.18 5.58 2.48
N LEU A 63 -5.26 5.54 3.81
CA LEU A 63 -5.64 4.35 4.56
C LEU A 63 -7.15 4.06 4.45
N GLN A 64 -7.97 5.01 3.97
CA GLN A 64 -9.42 4.81 3.89
C GLN A 64 -9.87 3.85 2.79
N SER A 65 -8.96 3.47 1.89
CA SER A 65 -9.27 2.68 0.70
C SER A 65 -8.05 1.88 0.27
N LEU A 66 -8.05 0.58 0.55
CA LEU A 66 -7.04 -0.34 0.06
C LEU A 66 -6.95 -0.35 -1.46
N ASN A 67 -8.10 -0.31 -2.16
CA ASN A 67 -8.10 -0.29 -3.61
C ASN A 67 -7.53 1.02 -4.17
N GLY A 68 -7.83 2.14 -3.54
CA GLY A 68 -7.27 3.44 -3.88
C GLY A 68 -5.75 3.46 -3.66
N PHE A 69 -5.28 2.90 -2.56
CA PHE A 69 -3.86 2.75 -2.26
C PHE A 69 -3.14 1.88 -3.30
N MET A 70 -3.65 0.68 -3.60
CA MET A 70 -3.06 -0.21 -4.61
C MET A 70 -3.00 0.46 -5.99
N SER A 71 -4.08 1.14 -6.38
CA SER A 71 -4.15 1.84 -7.68
C SER A 71 -3.18 3.02 -7.77
N MET A 72 -2.91 3.69 -6.64
CA MET A 72 -1.88 4.73 -6.58
C MET A 72 -0.48 4.14 -6.77
N VAL A 73 -0.16 3.04 -6.09
CA VAL A 73 1.14 2.36 -6.19
C VAL A 73 1.38 1.88 -7.63
N GLU A 74 0.37 1.28 -8.26
CA GLU A 74 0.42 0.88 -9.68
C GLU A 74 0.76 2.07 -10.59
N GLN A 75 0.07 3.20 -10.43
CA GLN A 75 0.32 4.39 -11.25
C GLN A 75 1.72 4.97 -11.04
N LEU A 76 2.21 4.98 -9.80
CA LEU A 76 3.57 5.44 -9.50
C LEU A 76 4.62 4.53 -10.13
N PHE A 77 4.44 3.22 -10.03
CA PHE A 77 5.32 2.24 -10.66
C PHE A 77 5.38 2.43 -12.17
N GLU A 78 4.21 2.51 -12.84
CA GLU A 78 4.14 2.74 -14.28
C GLU A 78 4.77 4.06 -14.71
N HIS A 79 4.62 5.13 -13.92
CA HIS A 79 5.18 6.44 -14.26
C HIS A 79 6.71 6.48 -14.14
N GLN A 80 7.28 5.76 -13.17
CA GLN A 80 8.72 5.79 -12.88
C GLN A 80 9.51 4.77 -13.70
N HIS A 81 8.86 3.74 -14.23
CA HIS A 81 9.47 2.65 -15.00
C HIS A 81 9.09 2.67 -16.51
N GLN A 82 8.54 3.78 -17.00
CA GLN A 82 8.30 4.06 -18.43
C GLN A 82 9.54 4.64 -19.12
#